data_AF-A0A384KBW8-F1
#
_entry.id   AF-A0A384KBW8-F1
#
_cell.length_a   1.000
_cell.length_b   1.000
_cell.length_c   1.000
_cell.angle_alpha   90.00
_cell.angle_beta   90.00
_cell.angle_gamma   90.00
#
_symmetry.space_group_name_H-M   'P 1'
#
loop_
_entity.id
_entity.type
_entity.pdbx_description
1 polymer ?
#
loop_
_entity_poly.entity_id
_entity_poly.type
_entity_poly.pdbx_seq_one_letter_code
_entity_poly.pdbx_strand_id
1 'polypeptide(L)'
;MSRSDGYRTFPTSVRREILKRDDFQCQVCGRLGPERGGNIDLEAHHMREDPEYVYRDHADNGTTMCIPCHHLITHRTTADDLLFALDDVAAEVNLLYKDIEILVYLYEHGPATTSEIREATSGSARTSIIERLWTLMSVDRDVDSLDGPLIDKDLDTDEWGYPDDIGRTVRGRVPEGEEELVNRLRDELLRRLLDAGVNRSTLALFFGRSRRATFYIAKRAGAIRVPFDDESHPDALMDEDEFDRVVDGMERLFRGSDRSR
;
A
#
# COMPACT_ATOMS: atom_id res chain seq x y z
N MET A 1 -18.68 22.17 25.68
CA MET A 1 -17.38 22.88 25.70
C MET A 1 -16.88 22.93 24.27
N SER A 2 -16.69 24.13 23.71
CA SER A 2 -16.35 24.34 22.30
C SER A 2 -14.95 23.81 22.00
N ARG A 3 -14.82 22.88 21.05
CA ARG A 3 -13.54 22.53 20.44
C ARG A 3 -13.23 23.58 19.37
N SER A 4 -12.47 24.60 19.76
CA SER A 4 -11.79 25.50 18.83
C SER A 4 -10.35 25.62 19.30
N ASP A 5 -9.56 24.56 19.07
CA ASP A 5 -8.11 24.72 19.08
C ASP A 5 -7.67 24.98 17.64
N GLY A 6 -7.02 26.12 17.45
CA GLY A 6 -7.01 26.85 16.19
C GLY A 6 -5.93 26.38 15.26
N TYR A 7 -6.33 25.79 14.13
CA TYR A 7 -5.45 25.63 12.97
C TYR A 7 -5.11 27.02 12.40
N ARG A 8 -4.05 27.65 12.92
CA ARG A 8 -3.54 28.94 12.45
C ARG A 8 -2.49 28.71 11.38
N THR A 9 -2.89 28.98 10.14
CA THR A 9 -2.03 29.01 8.95
C THR A 9 -1.14 30.26 8.93
N PHE A 10 -0.02 30.20 8.20
CA PHE A 10 0.81 31.38 7.93
C PHE A 10 0.00 32.50 7.27
N PRO A 11 0.29 33.79 7.56
CA PRO A 11 -0.22 34.90 6.76
C PRO A 11 0.14 34.74 5.28
N THR A 12 -0.73 35.19 4.38
CA THR A 12 -0.57 35.02 2.92
C THR A 12 0.75 35.56 2.38
N SER A 13 1.26 36.67 2.95
CA SER A 13 2.56 37.23 2.58
C SER A 13 3.72 36.28 2.91
N VAL A 14 3.71 35.71 4.11
CA VAL A 14 4.72 34.75 4.59
C VAL A 14 4.63 33.43 3.83
N ARG A 15 3.41 32.92 3.59
CA ARG A 15 3.22 31.72 2.75
C ARG A 15 3.86 31.88 1.37
N ARG A 16 3.65 33.04 0.72
CA ARG A 16 4.23 33.31 -0.59
C ARG A 16 5.75 33.43 -0.55
N GLU A 17 6.30 33.98 0.52
CA GLU A 17 7.75 34.07 0.74
C GLU A 17 8.38 32.67 0.84
N ILE A 18 7.79 31.79 1.66
CA ILE A 18 8.24 30.39 1.82
C ILE A 18 8.18 29.64 0.49
N LEU A 19 7.05 29.71 -0.22
CA LEU A 19 6.88 29.03 -1.52
C LEU A 19 7.91 29.50 -2.56
N LYS A 20 8.23 30.80 -2.58
CA LYS A 20 9.26 31.36 -3.48
C LYS A 20 10.67 30.95 -3.09
N ARG A 21 10.98 30.97 -1.79
CA ARG A 21 12.29 30.56 -1.25
C ARG A 21 12.60 29.11 -1.62
N ASP A 22 11.61 28.25 -1.52
CA ASP A 22 11.73 26.82 -1.78
C ASP A 22 11.48 26.47 -3.26
N ASP A 23 11.51 27.48 -4.14
CA ASP A 23 11.34 27.37 -5.59
C ASP A 23 10.13 26.50 -5.97
N PHE A 24 8.97 26.76 -5.36
CA PHE A 24 7.70 26.07 -5.60
C PHE A 24 7.86 24.55 -5.74
N GLN A 25 8.69 23.96 -4.88
CA GLN A 25 9.01 22.55 -4.87
C GLN A 25 8.75 22.01 -3.48
N CYS A 26 8.05 20.88 -3.41
CA CYS A 26 7.87 20.18 -2.15
C CYS A 26 9.23 19.74 -1.61
N GLN A 27 9.59 20.23 -0.41
CA GLN A 27 10.89 19.95 0.21
C GLN A 27 10.99 18.53 0.79
N VAL A 28 9.89 17.76 0.76
CA VAL A 28 9.84 16.36 1.22
C VAL A 28 9.98 15.39 0.05
N CYS A 29 9.14 15.51 -0.99
CA CYS A 29 9.11 14.55 -2.11
C CYS A 29 9.59 15.12 -3.46
N GLY A 30 10.01 16.38 -3.52
CA GLY A 30 10.55 17.00 -4.72
C GLY A 30 9.56 17.33 -5.84
N ARG A 31 8.26 17.03 -5.69
CA ARG A 31 7.25 17.37 -6.70
C ARG A 31 7.08 18.89 -6.83
N LEU A 32 6.87 19.35 -8.07
CA LEU A 32 6.77 20.76 -8.44
C LEU A 32 5.33 21.27 -8.41
N GLY A 33 5.14 22.51 -7.95
CA GLY A 33 3.86 23.21 -8.00
C GLY A 33 3.54 23.80 -9.39
N PRO A 34 2.31 24.31 -9.58
CA PRO A 34 1.85 24.91 -10.84
C PRO A 34 2.76 26.02 -11.37
N GLU A 35 3.36 26.81 -10.49
CA GLU A 35 4.25 27.92 -10.81
C GLU A 35 5.56 27.47 -11.48
N ARG A 36 5.92 26.19 -11.38
CA ARG A 36 7.06 25.56 -12.06
C ARG A 36 6.66 24.50 -13.08
N GLY A 37 5.41 24.55 -13.55
CA GLY A 37 4.90 23.61 -14.56
C GLY A 37 4.58 22.22 -14.02
N GLY A 38 4.55 22.04 -12.70
CA GLY A 38 3.99 20.86 -12.08
C GLY A 38 2.47 20.95 -11.91
N ASN A 39 1.85 19.93 -11.33
CA ASN A 39 0.39 19.82 -11.23
C ASN A 39 -0.10 19.58 -9.80
N ILE A 40 0.74 19.82 -8.79
CA ILE A 40 0.43 19.53 -7.40
C ILE A 40 0.32 20.82 -6.57
N ASP A 41 -0.76 20.97 -5.83
CA ASP A 41 -0.93 22.12 -4.95
C ASP A 41 0.07 22.07 -3.78
N LEU A 42 0.62 23.24 -3.44
CA LEU A 42 1.64 23.42 -2.41
C LEU A 42 1.15 24.31 -1.26
N GLU A 43 1.59 23.98 -0.06
CA GLU A 43 1.30 24.68 1.18
C GLU A 43 2.58 25.00 1.95
N ALA A 44 2.50 26.00 2.83
CA ALA A 44 3.55 26.30 3.80
C ALA A 44 3.23 25.62 5.13
N HIS A 45 4.15 24.77 5.58
CA HIS A 45 4.09 24.01 6.82
C HIS A 45 4.96 24.62 7.91
N HIS A 46 4.45 24.75 9.14
CA HIS A 46 5.26 25.14 10.30
C HIS A 46 6.19 23.99 10.71
N MET A 47 7.50 24.17 10.69
CA MET A 47 8.47 23.15 11.10
C MET A 47 8.39 22.85 12.60
N ARG A 48 8.09 23.86 13.42
CA ARG A 48 7.93 23.74 14.88
C ARG A 48 6.72 24.53 15.35
N GLU A 49 5.98 23.97 16.30
CA GLU A 49 4.83 24.65 16.92
C GLU A 49 5.28 25.78 17.85
N ASP A 50 6.35 25.55 18.62
CA ASP A 50 6.96 26.53 19.54
C ASP A 50 8.49 26.66 19.27
N PRO A 51 8.90 27.48 18.29
CA PRO A 51 10.31 27.68 17.97
C PRO A 51 11.04 28.60 18.99
N GLU A 52 12.21 28.16 19.46
CA GLU A 52 13.00 28.88 20.48
C GLU A 52 13.59 30.23 20.01
N TYR A 53 13.89 30.39 18.72
CA TYR A 53 14.72 31.49 18.21
C TYR A 53 14.05 32.38 17.15
N VAL A 54 12.84 32.05 16.73
CA VAL A 54 12.08 32.80 15.72
C VAL A 54 10.61 32.85 16.13
N TYR A 55 9.84 33.79 15.58
CA TYR A 55 8.39 33.76 15.78
C TYR A 55 7.79 32.54 15.06
N ARG A 56 6.75 31.94 15.65
CA ARG A 56 6.01 30.80 15.06
C ARG A 56 5.66 31.04 13.58
N ASP A 57 5.12 32.20 13.25
CA ASP A 57 4.69 32.54 11.88
C ASP A 57 5.80 33.24 11.05
N HIS A 58 7.06 33.13 11.45
CA HIS A 58 8.20 33.63 10.67
C HIS A 58 8.50 32.68 9.50
N ALA A 59 8.92 33.23 8.35
CA ALA A 59 9.20 32.43 7.14
C ALA A 59 10.26 31.33 7.37
N ASP A 60 11.24 31.60 8.24
CA ASP A 60 12.29 30.63 8.61
C ASP A 60 11.76 29.43 9.41
N ASN A 61 10.60 29.55 10.06
CA ASN A 61 9.91 28.42 10.68
C ASN A 61 8.98 27.70 9.70
N GLY A 62 8.98 28.08 8.42
CA GLY A 62 8.10 27.52 7.41
C GLY A 62 8.85 26.69 6.37
N THR A 63 8.23 25.66 5.81
CA THR A 63 8.73 24.90 4.66
C THR A 63 7.63 24.58 3.65
N THR A 64 7.98 24.50 2.38
CA THR A 64 7.05 24.17 1.30
C THR A 64 6.82 22.67 1.23
N MET A 65 5.56 22.27 1.26
CA MET A 65 5.13 20.87 1.12
C MET A 65 3.97 20.79 0.15
N CYS A 66 3.88 19.71 -0.63
CA CYS A 66 2.64 19.43 -1.35
C CYS A 66 1.54 19.01 -0.38
N ILE A 67 0.27 19.24 -0.72
CA ILE A 67 -0.87 18.87 0.12
C ILE A 67 -0.73 17.45 0.71
N PRO A 68 -0.37 16.39 -0.05
CA PRO A 68 -0.14 15.07 0.51
C PRO A 68 0.97 15.00 1.58
N CYS A 69 2.13 15.64 1.35
CA CYS A 69 3.21 15.69 2.35
C CYS A 69 2.87 16.61 3.53
N HIS A 70 2.09 17.66 3.29
CA HIS A 70 1.63 18.58 4.32
C HIS A 70 0.68 17.87 5.28
N HIS A 71 -0.29 17.12 4.75
CA HIS A 71 -1.16 16.24 5.53
C HIS A 71 -0.36 15.16 6.25
N LEU A 72 0.60 14.51 5.58
CA LEU A 72 1.49 13.49 6.15
C LEU A 72 2.23 13.98 7.41
N ILE A 73 2.62 15.25 7.47
CA ILE A 73 3.43 15.79 8.57
C ILE A 73 2.56 16.48 9.64
N THR A 74 1.45 17.11 9.25
CA THR A 74 0.51 17.74 10.20
C THR A 74 -0.40 16.75 10.93
N HIS A 75 -0.68 15.57 10.35
CA HIS A 75 -1.59 14.57 10.91
C HIS A 75 -0.83 13.30 11.33
N ARG A 76 0.42 13.42 11.76
CA ARG A 76 1.19 12.28 12.26
C ARG A 76 0.45 11.60 13.42
N THR A 77 -0.04 10.39 13.18
CA THR A 77 0.25 9.29 14.11
C THR A 77 1.70 8.91 13.87
N THR A 78 2.49 8.88 14.93
CA THR A 78 3.94 8.62 14.84
C THR A 78 4.21 7.13 14.77
N ALA A 79 5.33 6.74 14.13
CA ALA A 79 5.81 5.34 14.14
C ALA A 79 6.06 4.81 15.57
N ASP A 80 6.21 5.71 16.55
CA ASP A 80 6.33 5.43 17.98
C ASP A 80 5.08 4.76 18.58
N ASP A 81 3.94 4.75 17.87
CA ASP A 81 2.66 4.22 18.37
C ASP A 81 2.38 2.75 17.97
N LEU A 82 3.31 2.08 17.28
CA LEU A 82 3.11 0.72 16.73
C LEU A 82 4.10 -0.30 17.34
N LEU A 83 3.65 -1.54 17.55
CA LEU A 83 4.38 -2.61 18.30
C LEU A 83 5.60 -3.21 17.59
N PHE A 84 5.91 -2.80 16.37
CA PHE A 84 7.06 -3.28 15.60
C PHE A 84 7.87 -2.08 15.12
N ALA A 85 9.18 -2.27 14.94
CA ALA A 85 10.08 -1.23 14.43
C ALA A 85 9.74 -0.93 12.95
N LEU A 86 8.76 -0.06 12.73
CA LEU A 86 8.33 0.39 11.40
C LEU A 86 9.46 1.00 10.60
N ASP A 87 10.47 1.55 11.25
CA ASP A 87 11.51 2.31 10.55
C ASP A 87 12.25 1.44 9.52
N ASP A 88 12.48 0.16 9.82
CA ASP A 88 13.15 -0.77 8.91
C ASP A 88 12.20 -1.24 7.80
N VAL A 89 10.98 -1.66 8.17
CA VAL A 89 9.98 -2.17 7.21
C VAL A 89 9.46 -1.07 6.29
N ALA A 90 9.12 0.10 6.83
CA ALA A 90 8.59 1.24 6.07
C ALA A 90 9.64 1.83 5.12
N ALA A 91 10.93 1.79 5.48
CA ALA A 91 12.03 2.20 4.61
C ALA A 91 12.24 1.20 3.45
N GLU A 92 12.11 -0.10 3.70
CA GLU A 92 12.28 -1.14 2.67
C GLU A 92 11.09 -1.20 1.69
N VAL A 93 9.87 -0.92 2.15
CA VAL A 93 8.64 -1.20 1.36
C VAL A 93 7.89 0.04 0.90
N ASN A 94 8.34 1.23 1.29
CA ASN A 94 7.76 2.52 0.94
C ASN A 94 6.24 2.56 1.23
N LEU A 95 5.86 2.32 2.49
CA LEU A 95 4.47 2.39 2.94
C LEU A 95 3.87 3.77 2.63
N LEU A 96 2.64 3.77 2.13
CA LEU A 96 1.84 4.97 1.95
C LEU A 96 1.27 5.41 3.31
N TYR A 97 0.98 6.70 3.47
CA TYR A 97 0.25 7.22 4.64
C TYR A 97 -1.02 6.41 4.96
N LYS A 98 -1.71 5.98 3.89
CA LYS A 98 -2.93 5.19 4.02
C LYS A 98 -2.68 3.83 4.67
N ASP A 99 -1.51 3.24 4.46
CA ASP A 99 -1.15 1.99 5.11
C ASP A 99 -0.90 2.20 6.58
N ILE A 100 -0.19 3.27 6.93
CA ILE A 100 0.09 3.62 8.32
C ILE A 100 -1.23 3.86 9.07
N GLU A 101 -2.16 4.63 8.49
CA GLU A 101 -3.51 4.80 9.07
C GLU A 101 -4.23 3.46 9.32
N ILE A 102 -4.15 2.53 8.36
CA ILE A 102 -4.76 1.21 8.50
C ILE A 102 -4.07 0.41 9.62
N LEU A 103 -2.74 0.39 9.65
CA LEU A 103 -1.95 -0.35 10.65
C LEU A 103 -2.18 0.17 12.07
N VAL A 104 -2.20 1.50 12.25
CA VAL A 104 -2.53 2.14 13.53
C VAL A 104 -3.96 1.78 13.94
N TYR A 105 -4.92 1.95 13.03
CA TYR A 105 -6.32 1.67 13.34
C TYR A 105 -6.52 0.21 13.77
N LEU A 106 -5.89 -0.74 13.06
CA LEU A 106 -5.92 -2.15 13.42
C LEU A 106 -5.21 -2.44 14.75
N TYR A 107 -4.21 -1.64 15.12
CA TYR A 107 -3.51 -1.81 16.39
C TYR A 107 -4.37 -1.37 17.57
N GLU A 108 -5.10 -0.26 17.41
CA GLU A 108 -5.93 0.29 18.47
C GLU A 108 -7.32 -0.37 18.58
N HIS A 109 -7.82 -0.90 17.46
CA HIS A 109 -9.23 -1.31 17.32
C HIS A 109 -9.45 -2.65 16.63
N GLY A 110 -8.39 -3.32 16.16
CA GLY A 110 -8.50 -4.59 15.45
C GLY A 110 -8.91 -5.77 16.36
N PRO A 111 -9.37 -6.88 15.76
CA PRO A 111 -9.71 -7.05 14.35
C PRO A 111 -10.90 -6.18 13.91
N ALA A 112 -10.90 -5.74 12.65
CA ALA A 112 -11.96 -4.88 12.13
C ALA A 112 -12.30 -5.19 10.66
N THR A 113 -13.57 -5.00 10.29
CA THR A 113 -14.04 -5.21 8.92
C THR A 113 -13.50 -4.15 7.97
N THR A 114 -13.48 -4.48 6.67
CA THR A 114 -13.15 -3.53 5.60
C THR A 114 -13.97 -2.22 5.71
N SER A 115 -15.22 -2.30 6.16
CA SER A 115 -16.12 -1.16 6.28
C SER A 115 -15.74 -0.24 7.44
N GLU A 116 -15.42 -0.80 8.61
CA GLU A 116 -14.99 -0.05 9.80
C GLU A 116 -13.66 0.68 9.55
N ILE A 117 -12.68 -0.02 8.96
CA ILE A 117 -11.39 0.57 8.57
C ILE A 117 -11.62 1.74 7.60
N ARG A 118 -12.52 1.59 6.62
CA ARG A 118 -12.83 2.65 5.66
C ARG A 118 -13.47 3.87 6.32
N GLU A 119 -14.27 3.68 7.36
CA GLU A 119 -14.97 4.76 8.07
C GLU A 119 -14.04 5.53 9.00
N ALA A 120 -13.06 4.83 9.59
CA ALA A 120 -12.11 5.43 10.53
C ALA A 120 -10.89 6.07 9.86
N THR A 121 -10.52 5.63 8.66
CA THR A 121 -9.32 6.13 7.96
C THR A 121 -9.70 7.17 6.89
N SER A 122 -8.78 8.06 6.52
CA SER A 122 -9.03 9.14 5.54
C SER A 122 -9.77 8.68 4.27
N GLY A 123 -11.02 9.16 4.09
CA GLY A 123 -12.01 8.55 3.21
C GLY A 123 -11.55 8.32 1.77
N SER A 124 -11.50 7.05 1.35
CA SER A 124 -11.28 6.60 -0.03
C SER A 124 -12.36 5.58 -0.42
N ALA A 125 -12.47 5.26 -1.71
CA ALA A 125 -13.42 4.24 -2.18
C ALA A 125 -13.11 2.89 -1.51
N ARG A 126 -14.14 2.09 -1.20
CA ARG A 126 -13.97 0.75 -0.57
C ARG A 126 -12.97 -0.13 -1.32
N THR A 127 -12.96 -0.06 -2.64
CA THR A 127 -11.99 -0.77 -3.49
C THR A 127 -10.55 -0.35 -3.25
N SER A 128 -10.29 0.93 -2.96
CA SER A 128 -8.96 1.44 -2.62
C SER A 128 -8.47 0.90 -1.29
N ILE A 129 -9.34 0.80 -0.28
CA ILE A 129 -9.01 0.20 1.03
C ILE A 129 -8.65 -1.27 0.86
N ILE A 130 -9.49 -2.02 0.14
CA ILE A 130 -9.24 -3.44 -0.15
C ILE A 130 -7.90 -3.63 -0.86
N GLU A 131 -7.60 -2.81 -1.88
CA GLU A 131 -6.30 -2.84 -2.59
C GLU A 131 -5.12 -2.63 -1.63
N ARG A 132 -5.23 -1.72 -0.66
CA ARG A 132 -4.20 -1.50 0.36
C ARG A 132 -4.06 -2.67 1.33
N LEU A 133 -5.17 -3.22 1.82
CA LEU A 133 -5.16 -4.35 2.76
C LEU A 133 -4.46 -5.58 2.18
N TRP A 134 -4.76 -5.95 0.93
CA TRP A 134 -4.01 -7.03 0.26
C TRP A 134 -2.55 -6.68 -0.01
N THR A 135 -2.26 -5.41 -0.27
CA THR A 135 -0.87 -4.97 -0.42
C THR A 135 -0.11 -5.20 0.87
N LEU A 136 -0.63 -4.73 2.00
CA LEU A 136 -0.04 -4.86 3.34
C LEU A 136 0.17 -6.33 3.75
N MET A 137 -0.83 -7.18 3.56
CA MET A 137 -0.74 -8.61 3.84
C MET A 137 0.29 -9.33 2.96
N SER A 138 0.61 -8.80 1.77
CA SER A 138 1.59 -9.41 0.85
C SER A 138 3.03 -8.91 1.03
N VAL A 139 3.26 -7.90 1.89
CA VAL A 139 4.54 -7.18 1.98
C VAL A 139 5.70 -8.12 2.30
N ASP A 140 5.49 -9.06 3.21
CA ASP A 140 6.48 -10.04 3.67
C ASP A 140 7.02 -10.95 2.55
N ARG A 141 6.42 -10.90 1.36
CA ARG A 141 6.93 -11.61 0.19
C ARG A 141 8.20 -10.98 -0.38
N ASP A 142 8.24 -9.66 -0.35
CA ASP A 142 9.24 -8.86 -1.04
C ASP A 142 10.31 -8.34 -0.05
N VAL A 143 10.28 -8.81 1.21
CA VAL A 143 11.01 -8.24 2.36
C VAL A 143 11.59 -9.35 3.23
N ASP A 144 12.89 -9.60 3.08
CA ASP A 144 13.59 -10.67 3.81
C ASP A 144 13.63 -10.44 5.32
N SER A 145 13.44 -9.21 5.79
CA SER A 145 13.43 -8.85 7.22
C SER A 145 12.11 -9.19 7.94
N LEU A 146 11.07 -9.59 7.20
CA LEU A 146 9.77 -9.96 7.75
C LEU A 146 9.60 -11.48 7.80
N ASP A 147 9.44 -12.03 9.01
CA ASP A 147 9.15 -13.46 9.23
C ASP A 147 7.70 -13.84 8.89
N GLY A 148 6.83 -12.86 8.65
CA GLY A 148 5.41 -13.07 8.36
C GLY A 148 4.69 -11.78 7.94
N PRO A 149 3.40 -11.87 7.57
CA PRO A 149 2.64 -10.74 7.08
C PRO A 149 2.40 -9.68 8.17
N LEU A 150 2.35 -8.40 7.77
CA LEU A 150 2.06 -7.29 8.69
C LEU A 150 0.64 -7.32 9.25
N ILE A 151 -0.31 -7.73 8.41
CA ILE A 151 -1.72 -7.93 8.75
C ILE A 151 -2.20 -9.19 8.08
N ASP A 152 -3.25 -9.79 8.62
CA ASP A 152 -3.90 -10.97 8.09
C ASP A 152 -5.40 -10.72 7.92
N LYS A 153 -6.05 -11.61 7.18
CA LYS A 153 -7.49 -11.62 6.96
C LYS A 153 -8.08 -12.88 7.57
N ASP A 154 -9.12 -12.70 8.38
CA ASP A 154 -9.91 -13.82 8.85
C ASP A 154 -10.69 -14.46 7.68
N LEU A 155 -10.80 -15.77 7.74
CA LEU A 155 -11.46 -16.59 6.73
C LEU A 155 -12.97 -16.59 6.90
N ASP A 156 -13.43 -16.62 8.14
CA ASP A 156 -14.82 -16.79 8.51
C ASP A 156 -15.49 -15.40 8.70
N THR A 157 -14.70 -14.35 8.97
CA THR A 157 -15.16 -12.97 9.13
C THR A 157 -14.58 -12.04 8.05
N ASP A 158 -15.25 -10.94 7.69
CA ASP A 158 -14.66 -9.92 6.79
C ASP A 158 -13.59 -9.06 7.50
N GLU A 159 -13.05 -9.54 8.61
CA GLU A 159 -12.13 -8.80 9.47
C GLU A 159 -10.69 -8.92 8.98
N TRP A 160 -9.94 -7.88 9.31
CA TRP A 160 -8.51 -7.75 9.13
C TRP A 160 -7.91 -7.36 10.47
N GLY A 161 -6.68 -7.78 10.73
CA GLY A 161 -6.01 -7.56 12.01
C GLY A 161 -4.56 -7.98 11.94
N TYR A 162 -3.84 -7.91 13.05
CA TYR A 162 -2.53 -8.53 13.14
C TYR A 162 -2.67 -10.06 13.14
N PRO A 163 -1.68 -10.82 12.67
CA PRO A 163 -1.77 -12.28 12.59
C PRO A 163 -2.20 -12.95 13.91
N ASP A 164 -1.72 -12.44 15.04
CA ASP A 164 -2.05 -12.97 16.38
C ASP A 164 -3.50 -12.67 16.83
N ASP A 165 -4.15 -11.67 16.22
CA ASP A 165 -5.52 -11.27 16.53
C ASP A 165 -6.56 -11.97 15.62
N ILE A 166 -6.12 -12.61 14.54
CA ILE A 166 -6.99 -13.31 13.58
C ILE A 166 -7.24 -14.74 14.04
N GLY A 167 -8.51 -15.16 14.04
CA GLY A 167 -8.89 -16.49 14.48
C GLY A 167 -8.49 -17.57 13.48
N ARG A 168 -8.86 -17.39 12.20
CA ARG A 168 -8.53 -18.33 11.14
C ARG A 168 -8.06 -17.61 9.88
N THR A 169 -6.78 -17.72 9.58
CA THR A 169 -6.19 -17.09 8.39
C THR A 169 -6.75 -17.63 7.07
N VAL A 170 -6.90 -16.74 6.08
CA VAL A 170 -7.13 -17.13 4.67
C VAL A 170 -5.86 -17.64 3.99
N ARG A 171 -4.69 -17.34 4.56
CA ARG A 171 -3.38 -17.59 3.94
C ARG A 171 -3.02 -19.08 3.97
N GLY A 172 -2.33 -19.55 2.94
CA GLY A 172 -1.88 -20.94 2.83
C GLY A 172 -3.00 -21.96 2.63
N ARG A 173 -4.27 -21.53 2.54
CA ARG A 173 -5.40 -22.44 2.43
C ARG A 173 -5.72 -22.76 0.97
N VAL A 174 -5.87 -24.05 0.67
CA VAL A 174 -6.47 -24.52 -0.58
C VAL A 174 -8.01 -24.41 -0.48
N PRO A 175 -8.68 -23.67 -1.40
CA PRO A 175 -10.12 -23.56 -1.40
C PRO A 175 -10.83 -24.91 -1.60
N GLU A 176 -11.92 -25.13 -0.87
CA GLU A 176 -12.74 -26.36 -0.99
C GLU A 176 -13.69 -26.33 -2.20
N GLY A 177 -14.12 -25.12 -2.62
CA GLY A 177 -15.02 -24.94 -3.75
C GLY A 177 -14.27 -24.85 -5.07
N GLU A 178 -14.69 -25.62 -6.08
CA GLU A 178 -14.06 -25.67 -7.41
C GLU A 178 -13.95 -24.28 -8.06
N GLU A 179 -15.00 -23.46 -8.01
CA GLU A 179 -14.98 -22.11 -8.60
C GLU A 179 -13.94 -21.21 -7.92
N GLU A 180 -13.87 -21.24 -6.59
CA GLU A 180 -12.88 -20.46 -5.85
C GLU A 180 -11.46 -20.98 -6.14
N LEU A 181 -11.27 -22.31 -6.16
CA LEU A 181 -10.01 -22.95 -6.48
C LEU A 181 -9.46 -22.48 -7.83
N VAL A 182 -10.29 -22.54 -8.88
CA VAL A 182 -9.95 -22.07 -10.23
C VAL A 182 -9.62 -20.58 -10.22
N ASN A 183 -10.38 -19.76 -9.48
CA ASN A 183 -10.10 -18.33 -9.37
C ASN A 183 -8.75 -18.07 -8.69
N ARG A 184 -8.40 -18.81 -7.62
CA ARG A 184 -7.10 -18.68 -6.95
C ARG A 184 -5.95 -19.15 -7.83
N LEU A 185 -6.12 -20.24 -8.57
CA LEU A 185 -5.12 -20.73 -9.50
C LEU A 185 -4.85 -19.70 -10.62
N ARG A 186 -5.90 -19.07 -11.16
CA ARG A 186 -5.77 -18.01 -12.16
C ARG A 186 -5.09 -16.77 -11.61
N ASP A 187 -5.42 -16.38 -10.39
CA ASP A 187 -4.79 -15.25 -9.70
C ASP A 187 -3.28 -15.51 -9.51
N GLU A 188 -2.92 -16.72 -9.08
CA GLU A 188 -1.54 -17.14 -8.86
C GLU A 188 -0.74 -17.21 -10.17
N LEU A 189 -1.30 -17.81 -11.23
CA LEU A 189 -0.69 -17.83 -12.55
C LEU A 189 -0.45 -16.40 -13.09
N LEU A 190 -1.42 -15.50 -12.90
CA LEU A 190 -1.25 -14.08 -13.28
C LEU A 190 -0.08 -13.45 -12.52
N ARG A 191 0.02 -13.69 -11.21
CA ARG A 191 1.11 -13.18 -10.36
C ARG A 191 2.47 -13.69 -10.86
N ARG A 192 2.63 -15.01 -11.02
CA ARG A 192 3.90 -15.62 -11.46
C ARG A 192 4.33 -15.13 -12.83
N LEU A 193 3.39 -14.97 -13.78
CA LEU A 193 3.71 -14.40 -15.09
C LEU A 193 4.15 -12.94 -15.03
N LEU A 194 3.59 -12.14 -14.11
CA LEU A 194 4.09 -10.78 -13.86
C LEU A 194 5.52 -10.79 -13.31
N ASP A 195 5.83 -11.72 -12.39
CA ASP A 195 7.16 -11.84 -11.79
C ASP A 195 8.20 -12.36 -12.79
N ALA A 196 7.80 -13.23 -13.72
CA ALA A 196 8.61 -13.62 -14.88
C ALA A 196 8.82 -12.47 -15.89
N GLY A 197 8.23 -11.30 -15.67
CA GLY A 197 8.41 -10.11 -16.49
C GLY A 197 7.51 -10.05 -17.73
N VAL A 198 6.46 -10.87 -17.82
CA VAL A 198 5.48 -10.77 -18.91
C VAL A 198 4.74 -9.45 -18.82
N ASN A 199 4.56 -8.79 -19.98
CA ASN A 199 3.94 -7.47 -20.03
C ASN A 199 2.53 -7.46 -19.42
N ARG A 200 2.31 -6.59 -18.44
CA ARG A 200 1.03 -6.46 -17.73
C ARG A 200 -0.17 -6.19 -18.66
N SER A 201 0.00 -5.45 -19.75
CA SER A 201 -1.09 -5.19 -20.70
C SER A 201 -1.47 -6.46 -21.46
N THR A 202 -0.49 -7.30 -21.81
CA THR A 202 -0.71 -8.62 -22.41
C THR A 202 -1.47 -9.54 -21.46
N LEU A 203 -1.05 -9.59 -20.19
CA LEU A 203 -1.75 -10.40 -19.18
C LEU A 203 -3.16 -9.88 -18.89
N ALA A 204 -3.35 -8.56 -18.81
CA ALA A 204 -4.68 -7.98 -18.64
C ALA A 204 -5.64 -8.43 -19.76
N LEU A 205 -5.18 -8.40 -21.02
CA LEU A 205 -5.95 -8.90 -22.16
C LEU A 205 -6.23 -10.41 -22.06
N PHE A 206 -5.19 -11.22 -21.81
CA PHE A 206 -5.30 -12.68 -21.74
C PHE A 206 -6.27 -13.15 -20.64
N PHE A 207 -6.18 -12.55 -19.45
CA PHE A 207 -7.05 -12.89 -18.33
C PHE A 207 -8.43 -12.22 -18.40
N GLY A 208 -8.70 -11.37 -19.41
CA GLY A 208 -9.96 -10.64 -19.54
C GLY A 208 -10.19 -9.65 -18.40
N ARG A 209 -9.13 -8.99 -17.92
CA ARG A 209 -9.16 -8.05 -16.79
C ARG A 209 -8.69 -6.67 -17.21
N SER A 210 -9.05 -5.65 -16.43
CA SER A 210 -8.46 -4.31 -16.62
C SER A 210 -7.01 -4.31 -16.14
N ARG A 211 -6.17 -3.45 -16.74
CA ARG A 211 -4.77 -3.27 -16.28
C ARG A 211 -4.71 -2.92 -14.78
N ARG A 212 -5.66 -2.14 -14.27
CA ARG A 212 -5.76 -1.82 -12.84
C ARG A 212 -6.05 -3.08 -12.00
N ALA A 213 -7.01 -3.90 -12.41
CA ALA A 213 -7.39 -5.10 -11.67
C ALA A 213 -6.22 -6.11 -11.53
N THR A 214 -5.29 -6.15 -12.48
CA THR A 214 -4.12 -7.03 -12.38
C THR A 214 -3.20 -6.72 -11.18
N PHE A 215 -3.10 -5.45 -10.74
CA PHE A 215 -2.34 -5.09 -9.55
C PHE A 215 -2.96 -5.70 -8.29
N TYR A 216 -4.26 -5.47 -8.13
CA TYR A 216 -5.05 -6.03 -7.03
C TYR A 216 -4.98 -7.56 -6.99
N ILE A 217 -5.16 -8.21 -8.13
CA ILE A 217 -5.12 -9.68 -8.25
C ILE A 217 -3.75 -10.21 -7.83
N ALA A 218 -2.66 -9.62 -8.33
CA ALA A 218 -1.31 -10.06 -8.00
C ALA A 218 -0.99 -9.89 -6.51
N LYS A 219 -1.40 -8.77 -5.89
CA LYS A 219 -1.20 -8.54 -4.46
C LYS A 219 -2.04 -9.49 -3.60
N ARG A 220 -3.30 -9.76 -3.99
CA ARG A 220 -4.13 -10.76 -3.33
C ARG A 220 -3.55 -12.18 -3.45
N ALA A 221 -3.06 -12.56 -4.63
CA ALA A 221 -2.40 -13.86 -4.83
C ALA A 221 -1.17 -14.00 -3.92
N GLY A 222 -0.31 -12.97 -3.91
CA GLY A 222 0.90 -12.94 -3.08
C GLY A 222 0.62 -12.88 -1.56
N ALA A 223 -0.53 -12.33 -1.16
CA ALA A 223 -0.98 -12.31 0.23
C ALA A 223 -1.52 -13.68 0.67
N ILE A 224 -2.34 -14.33 -0.16
CA ILE A 224 -2.99 -15.60 0.20
C ILE A 224 -2.01 -16.77 0.10
N ARG A 225 -1.11 -16.79 -0.90
CA ARG A 225 -0.12 -17.87 -1.11
C ARG A 225 -0.73 -19.27 -1.02
N VAL A 226 -1.71 -19.55 -1.88
CA VAL A 226 -2.27 -20.91 -1.95
C VAL A 226 -1.15 -21.87 -2.35
N PRO A 227 -0.93 -22.96 -1.60
CA PRO A 227 0.19 -23.88 -1.79
C PRO A 227 -0.11 -24.86 -2.92
N PHE A 228 -0.26 -24.35 -4.14
CA PHE A 228 -0.62 -25.19 -5.29
C PHE A 228 0.45 -26.21 -5.62
N ASP A 229 1.71 -25.87 -5.35
CA ASP A 229 2.91 -26.59 -5.79
C ASP A 229 3.93 -26.78 -4.67
N ASP A 230 3.52 -26.55 -3.43
CA ASP A 230 4.34 -26.85 -2.25
C ASP A 230 4.18 -28.33 -1.89
N GLU A 231 5.13 -29.16 -2.29
CA GLU A 231 5.12 -30.62 -2.06
C GLU A 231 5.03 -31.00 -0.57
N SER A 232 5.40 -30.09 0.34
CA SER A 232 5.25 -30.32 1.78
C SER A 232 3.82 -30.13 2.27
N HIS A 233 2.97 -29.49 1.47
CA HIS A 233 1.58 -29.24 1.79
C HIS A 233 0.69 -30.44 1.36
N PRO A 234 -0.15 -30.99 2.26
CA PRO A 234 -0.93 -32.20 1.97
C PRO A 234 -1.93 -32.03 0.82
N ASP A 235 -2.36 -30.79 0.57
CA ASP A 235 -3.36 -30.46 -0.45
C ASP A 235 -2.75 -29.82 -1.73
N ALA A 236 -1.44 -29.98 -1.97
CA ALA A 236 -0.82 -29.50 -3.20
C ALA A 236 -1.49 -30.14 -4.44
N LEU A 237 -1.72 -29.34 -5.47
CA LEU A 237 -2.41 -29.76 -6.70
C LEU A 237 -1.44 -30.22 -7.80
N MET A 238 -0.20 -29.79 -7.73
CA MET A 238 0.85 -30.07 -8.71
C MET A 238 2.21 -30.12 -8.01
N ASP A 239 3.22 -30.68 -8.66
CA ASP A 239 4.61 -30.54 -8.21
C ASP A 239 5.17 -29.16 -8.60
N GLU A 240 6.18 -28.67 -7.87
CA GLU A 240 6.84 -27.37 -8.10
C GLU A 240 7.31 -27.24 -9.56
N ASP A 241 7.94 -28.31 -10.07
CA ASP A 241 8.44 -28.39 -11.44
C ASP A 241 7.32 -28.27 -12.48
N GLU A 242 6.12 -28.80 -12.23
CA GLU A 242 4.97 -28.75 -13.13
C GLU A 242 4.44 -27.33 -13.28
N PHE A 243 4.27 -26.60 -12.17
CA PHE A 243 3.76 -25.23 -12.26
C PHE A 243 4.76 -24.31 -12.97
N ASP A 244 6.03 -24.44 -12.66
CA ASP A 244 7.09 -23.65 -13.31
C ASP A 244 7.19 -23.97 -14.81
N ARG A 245 7.05 -25.24 -15.21
CA ARG A 245 6.95 -25.60 -16.64
C ARG A 245 5.78 -24.92 -17.34
N VAL A 246 4.63 -24.76 -16.68
CA VAL A 246 3.47 -24.02 -17.22
C VAL A 246 3.79 -22.54 -17.37
N VAL A 247 4.37 -21.91 -16.34
CA VAL A 247 4.75 -20.50 -16.36
C VAL A 247 5.77 -20.24 -17.48
N ASP A 248 6.83 -21.04 -17.60
CA ASP A 248 7.85 -20.96 -18.64
C ASP A 248 7.29 -21.16 -20.04
N GLY A 249 6.36 -22.10 -20.21
CA GLY A 249 5.66 -22.33 -21.47
C GLY A 249 4.88 -21.08 -21.92
N MET A 250 4.13 -20.48 -21.00
CA MET A 250 3.33 -19.29 -21.26
C MET A 250 4.20 -18.04 -21.45
N GLU A 251 5.26 -17.88 -20.67
CA GLU A 251 6.20 -16.77 -20.82
C GLU A 251 6.83 -16.78 -22.22
N ARG A 252 7.30 -17.94 -22.70
CA ARG A 252 7.83 -18.11 -24.06
C ARG A 252 6.79 -17.78 -25.13
N LEU A 253 5.53 -18.20 -24.94
CA LEU A 253 4.43 -17.88 -25.84
C LEU A 253 4.24 -16.35 -25.96
N PHE A 254 4.23 -15.63 -24.83
CA PHE A 254 4.06 -14.18 -24.84
C PHE A 254 5.28 -13.44 -25.39
N ARG A 255 6.51 -13.90 -25.11
CA ARG A 255 7.74 -13.32 -25.68
C ARG A 255 7.85 -13.53 -27.20
N GLY A 256 7.41 -14.69 -27.71
CA GLY A 256 7.36 -14.96 -29.15
C GLY A 256 6.36 -14.06 -29.89
N SER A 257 5.30 -13.64 -29.20
CA SER A 257 4.28 -12.73 -29.76
C SER A 257 4.80 -11.29 -29.94
N ASP A 258 5.76 -10.84 -29.13
CA ASP A 258 6.34 -9.49 -29.21
C ASP A 258 7.39 -9.32 -30.32
N ARG A 259 7.97 -10.42 -30.83
CA ARG A 259 8.96 -10.39 -31.93
C ARG A 259 8.35 -10.30 -33.33
N SER A 260 7.02 -10.31 -33.43
CA SER A 260 6.29 -10.35 -34.70
C SER A 260 5.68 -8.98 -35.09
N ARG A 261 6.16 -7.88 -34.50
CA ARG A 261 5.77 -6.51 -34.83
C ARG A 261 6.96 -5.66 -35.24
#